data_AF-S6BK88-F1
#
_entry.id   AF-S6BK88-F1
#
_cell.length_a   1.000
_cell.length_b   1.000
_cell.length_c   1.000
_cell.angle_alpha   90.00
_cell.angle_beta   90.00
_cell.angle_gamma   90.00
#
_symmetry.space_group_name_H-M   'P 1'
#
loop_
_entity.id
_entity.type
_entity.pdbx_description
1 polymer ?
#
loop_
_entity_poly.entity_id
_entity_poly.type
_entity_poly.pdbx_seq_one_letter_code
_entity_poly.pdbx_strand_id
1 'polypeptide(L)'
;MDMPEESLKAHGVAPPPKLAPEIGRPVVPVILRANFVGSFDALLDGFEQLELRYNVRIPVVHGGLGAVTPSDVVQADIGNKFGCCLIYAFQVPVLIDAAKHAVINHVVVKQFNVYSDVLSDVEKRCERAVIHAKRSKNVL
;
A
#
# COMPACT_ATOMS: atom_id res chain seq x y z
N MET A 1 -12.43 55.06 10.11
CA MET A 1 -13.09 54.67 8.85
C MET A 1 -13.33 53.18 8.95
N ASP A 2 -14.49 52.82 9.47
CA ASP A 2 -15.04 51.48 9.35
C ASP A 2 -15.71 51.37 7.98
N MET A 3 -15.41 50.29 7.26
CA MET A 3 -16.33 49.57 6.39
C MET A 3 -15.79 48.12 6.23
N PRO A 4 -16.63 47.10 6.46
CA PRO A 4 -16.29 45.68 6.38
C PRO A 4 -16.50 45.14 4.95
N GLU A 5 -15.88 44.01 4.60
CA GLU A 5 -16.41 43.19 3.50
C GLU A 5 -16.14 41.69 3.64
N GLU A 6 -17.20 40.97 3.30
CA GLU A 6 -17.51 39.58 3.54
C GLU A 6 -16.74 38.58 2.66
N SER A 7 -16.67 37.36 3.20
CA SER A 7 -16.93 36.10 2.50
C SER A 7 -15.96 35.63 1.43
N LEU A 8 -15.08 34.70 1.84
CA LEU A 8 -14.68 33.58 1.00
C LEU A 8 -14.91 32.29 1.80
N LYS A 9 -16.12 31.73 1.72
CA LYS A 9 -16.38 30.32 2.05
C LYS A 9 -15.66 29.43 1.03
N ALA A 10 -14.41 29.09 1.32
CA ALA A 10 -13.76 27.98 0.65
C ALA A 10 -14.47 26.69 1.08
N HIS A 11 -15.12 26.01 0.14
CA HIS A 11 -15.57 24.63 0.30
C HIS A 11 -14.33 23.72 0.39
N GLY A 12 -13.66 23.73 1.54
CA GLY A 12 -12.69 22.71 1.90
C GLY A 12 -13.47 21.51 2.39
N VAL A 13 -13.66 20.49 1.53
CA VAL A 13 -13.98 19.15 2.01
C VAL A 13 -12.85 18.80 2.96
N ALA A 14 -13.15 18.68 4.25
CA ALA A 14 -12.16 18.30 5.24
C ALA A 14 -11.50 16.99 4.78
N PRO A 15 -10.16 16.86 4.89
CA PRO A 15 -9.52 15.59 4.58
C PRO A 15 -10.22 14.49 5.37
N PRO A 16 -10.53 13.32 4.75
CA PRO A 16 -11.18 12.24 5.45
C PRO A 16 -10.40 11.96 6.75
N PRO A 17 -11.11 11.71 7.87
CA PRO A 17 -10.45 11.52 9.15
C PRO A 17 -9.43 10.39 9.02
N LYS A 18 -8.15 10.74 9.12
CA LYS A 18 -7.05 9.76 9.19
C LYS A 18 -7.38 8.84 10.36
N LEU A 19 -7.64 7.57 10.07
CA LEU A 19 -7.98 6.60 11.11
C LEU A 19 -6.92 6.66 12.21
N ALA A 20 -7.34 6.84 13.46
CA ALA A 20 -6.44 6.79 14.59
C ALA A 20 -5.63 5.47 14.59
N PRO A 21 -4.37 5.48 15.05
CA PRO A 21 -3.59 4.25 15.20
C PRO A 21 -4.23 3.39 16.31
N GLU A 22 -5.15 2.50 15.93
CA GLU A 22 -5.71 1.51 16.83
C GLU A 22 -4.81 0.26 16.86
N ILE A 23 -4.39 -0.12 18.06
CA ILE A 23 -3.63 -1.34 18.31
C ILE A 23 -4.51 -2.55 17.93
N GLY A 24 -3.95 -3.48 17.14
CA GLY A 24 -4.62 -4.74 16.79
C GLY A 24 -5.34 -4.76 15.44
N ARG A 25 -5.19 -3.72 14.60
CA ARG A 25 -5.64 -3.78 13.19
C ARG A 25 -4.70 -4.68 12.36
N PRO A 26 -5.23 -5.50 11.43
CA PRO A 26 -4.41 -6.29 10.53
C PRO A 26 -3.52 -5.39 9.66
N VAL A 27 -2.28 -5.81 9.41
CA VAL A 27 -1.31 -5.08 8.59
C VAL A 27 -1.00 -5.86 7.31
N VAL A 28 -1.05 -5.17 6.17
CA VAL A 28 -0.79 -5.69 4.82
C VAL A 28 0.35 -4.88 4.21
N PRO A 29 1.62 -5.15 4.58
CA PRO A 29 2.75 -4.36 4.11
C PRO A 29 3.02 -4.58 2.63
N VAL A 30 3.47 -3.53 1.93
CA VAL A 30 3.76 -3.57 0.49
C VAL A 30 5.07 -2.85 0.17
N ILE A 31 5.78 -3.34 -0.84
CA ILE A 31 6.76 -2.52 -1.58
C ILE A 31 6.07 -2.05 -2.85
N LEU A 32 6.19 -0.76 -3.19
CA LEU A 32 5.57 -0.20 -4.40
C LEU A 32 6.59 0.49 -5.30
N ARG A 33 6.67 0.06 -6.56
CA ARG A 33 7.40 0.76 -7.62
C ARG A 33 6.45 1.17 -8.74
N ALA A 34 6.57 2.40 -9.22
CA ALA A 34 5.74 2.93 -10.31
C ALA A 34 6.57 3.72 -11.33
N ASN A 35 6.05 3.88 -12.54
CA ASN A 35 6.76 4.60 -13.59
C ASN A 35 6.66 6.13 -13.44
N PHE A 36 5.52 6.61 -12.91
CA PHE A 36 5.20 8.04 -12.81
C PHE A 36 4.71 8.39 -11.40
N VAL A 37 5.01 9.62 -10.95
CA VAL A 37 4.59 10.15 -9.64
C VAL A 37 3.07 10.10 -9.51
N GLY A 38 2.32 10.58 -10.51
CA GLY A 38 0.86 10.60 -10.43
C GLY A 38 0.23 9.22 -10.30
N SER A 39 0.83 8.18 -10.89
CA SER A 39 0.37 6.80 -10.71
C SER A 39 0.74 6.24 -9.34
N PHE A 40 1.89 6.64 -8.79
CA PHE A 40 2.30 6.29 -7.44
C PHE A 40 1.32 6.88 -6.43
N ASP A 41 1.03 8.17 -6.52
CA ASP A 41 0.11 8.88 -5.62
C ASP A 41 -1.31 8.32 -5.73
N ALA A 42 -1.81 8.08 -6.95
CA ALA A 42 -3.12 7.47 -7.14
C ALA A 42 -3.23 6.07 -6.48
N LEU A 43 -2.17 5.27 -6.51
CA LEU A 43 -2.14 3.98 -5.81
C LEU A 43 -2.15 4.14 -4.29
N LEU A 44 -1.46 5.15 -3.75
CA LEU A 44 -1.52 5.47 -2.32
C LEU A 44 -2.95 5.84 -1.90
N ASP A 45 -3.60 6.73 -2.65
CA ASP A 45 -5.00 7.13 -2.40
C ASP A 45 -5.94 5.92 -2.44
N GLY A 46 -5.74 5.01 -3.40
CA GLY A 46 -6.48 3.76 -3.49
C GLY A 46 -6.24 2.85 -2.30
N PHE A 47 -5.01 2.76 -1.79
CA PHE A 47 -4.69 2.00 -0.58
C PHE A 47 -5.35 2.60 0.66
N GLU A 48 -5.37 3.93 0.81
CA GLU A 48 -6.06 4.60 1.92
C GLU A 48 -7.57 4.28 1.93
N GLN A 49 -8.20 4.24 0.76
CA GLN A 49 -9.61 3.84 0.65
C GLN A 49 -9.84 2.37 1.07
N LEU A 50 -8.89 1.47 0.74
CA LEU A 50 -8.93 0.08 1.18
C LEU A 50 -8.67 -0.06 2.69
N GLU A 51 -7.75 0.72 3.26
CA GLU A 51 -7.54 0.79 4.72
C GLU A 51 -8.84 1.12 5.45
N LEU A 52 -9.54 2.16 4.98
CA LEU A 52 -10.83 2.59 5.52
C LEU A 52 -11.91 1.50 5.39
N ARG A 53 -12.04 0.92 4.20
CA ARG A 53 -13.08 -0.09 3.91
C ARG A 53 -12.91 -1.36 4.72
N TYR A 54 -11.69 -1.86 4.86
CA TYR A 54 -11.41 -3.14 5.50
C TYR A 54 -10.95 -3.03 6.96
N ASN A 55 -10.81 -1.81 7.49
CA ASN A 55 -10.25 -1.53 8.81
C ASN A 55 -8.88 -2.21 9.01
N VAL A 56 -8.00 -2.04 8.02
CA VAL A 56 -6.63 -2.59 7.99
C VAL A 56 -5.62 -1.45 7.84
N ARG A 57 -4.33 -1.78 7.94
CA ARG A 57 -3.22 -0.90 7.55
C ARG A 57 -2.49 -1.49 6.34
N ILE A 58 -2.17 -0.67 5.35
CA ILE A 58 -1.46 -1.02 4.13
C ILE A 58 -0.22 -0.12 4.01
N PRO A 59 0.79 -0.31 4.88
CA PRO A 59 1.98 0.53 4.83
C PRO A 59 2.81 0.22 3.59
N VAL A 60 3.16 1.27 2.84
CA VAL A 60 4.23 1.21 1.84
C VAL A 60 5.56 1.32 2.57
N VAL A 61 6.21 0.19 2.84
CA VAL A 61 7.41 0.14 3.70
C VAL A 61 8.69 0.52 2.95
N HIS A 62 8.69 0.33 1.63
CA HIS A 62 9.72 0.81 0.72
C HIS A 62 9.07 1.05 -0.64
N GLY A 63 9.70 1.86 -1.48
CA GLY A 63 9.18 2.11 -2.81
C GLY A 63 9.74 3.37 -3.44
N GLY A 64 9.25 3.65 -4.64
CA GLY A 64 9.60 4.85 -5.38
C GLY A 64 9.38 4.68 -6.87
N LEU A 65 10.04 5.52 -7.65
CA LEU A 65 9.93 5.47 -9.10
C LEU A 65 10.95 4.51 -9.72
N GLY A 66 10.63 4.02 -10.91
CA GLY A 66 11.51 3.21 -11.74
C GLY A 66 11.48 1.71 -11.41
N ALA A 67 12.44 0.99 -11.97
CA ALA A 67 12.49 -0.48 -11.94
C ALA A 67 12.57 -1.06 -10.53
N VAL A 68 12.09 -2.29 -10.35
CA VAL A 68 12.33 -3.06 -9.12
C VAL A 68 13.79 -3.47 -9.03
N THR A 69 14.41 -3.20 -7.88
CA THR A 69 15.84 -3.41 -7.60
C THR A 69 16.07 -4.51 -6.56
N PRO A 70 17.30 -5.04 -6.42
CA PRO A 70 17.61 -5.99 -5.36
C PRO A 70 17.36 -5.47 -3.94
N SER A 71 17.50 -4.16 -3.70
CA SER A 71 17.20 -3.54 -2.41
C SER A 71 15.72 -3.65 -2.03
N ASP A 72 14.83 -3.55 -3.01
CA ASP A 72 13.38 -3.74 -2.80
C ASP A 72 13.10 -5.19 -2.34
N VAL A 73 13.81 -6.17 -2.91
CA VAL A 73 13.73 -7.58 -2.52
C VAL A 73 14.21 -7.80 -1.09
N VAL A 74 15.33 -7.19 -0.70
CA VAL A 74 15.84 -7.26 0.68
C VAL A 74 14.81 -6.70 1.67
N GLN A 75 14.18 -5.55 1.36
CA GLN A 75 13.17 -4.97 2.23
C GLN A 75 11.92 -5.84 2.33
N ALA A 76 11.48 -6.44 1.22
CA ALA A 76 10.35 -7.37 1.22
C ALA A 76 10.65 -8.64 2.04
N ASP A 77 11.85 -9.21 1.92
CA ASP A 77 12.28 -10.37 2.70
C ASP A 77 12.31 -10.08 4.21
N ILE A 78 12.84 -8.93 4.62
CA ILE A 78 12.76 -8.47 6.01
C ILE A 78 11.31 -8.34 6.45
N GLY A 79 10.46 -7.74 5.60
CA GLY A 79 9.03 -7.60 5.84
C GLY A 79 8.32 -8.95 6.05
N ASN A 80 8.68 -9.98 5.28
CA ASN A 80 8.13 -11.34 5.36
C ASN A 80 8.26 -11.98 6.74
N LYS A 81 9.23 -11.55 7.56
CA LYS A 81 9.40 -12.03 8.94
C LYS A 81 8.29 -11.57 9.89
N PHE A 82 7.61 -10.48 9.55
CA PHE A 82 6.57 -9.87 10.37
C PHE A 82 5.16 -9.92 9.73
N GLY A 83 5.09 -10.19 8.43
CA GLY A 83 3.85 -10.41 7.68
C GLY A 83 4.14 -10.58 6.19
N CYS A 84 3.22 -11.13 5.41
CA CYS A 84 3.45 -11.34 3.97
C CYS A 84 3.60 -10.00 3.23
N CYS A 85 4.86 -9.62 2.92
CA CYS A 85 5.24 -8.40 2.23
C CYS A 85 5.68 -8.74 0.80
N LEU A 86 4.95 -8.21 -0.17
CA LEU A 86 5.20 -8.47 -1.58
C LEU A 86 5.45 -7.16 -2.33
N ILE A 87 6.08 -7.28 -3.49
CA ILE A 87 6.50 -6.16 -4.32
C ILE A 87 5.49 -5.97 -5.46
N TYR A 88 4.89 -4.79 -5.53
CA TYR A 88 4.08 -4.33 -6.66
C TYR A 88 4.95 -3.50 -7.62
N ALA A 89 5.06 -3.98 -8.85
CA ALA A 89 5.72 -3.30 -9.96
C ALA A 89 4.66 -2.79 -10.93
N PHE A 90 4.27 -1.52 -10.80
CA PHE A 90 3.26 -0.91 -11.65
C PHE A 90 3.89 -0.22 -12.85
N GLN A 91 3.70 -0.78 -14.03
CA GLN A 91 4.22 -0.26 -15.31
C GLN A 91 5.73 -0.04 -15.32
N VAL A 92 6.47 -0.84 -14.54
CA VAL A 92 7.93 -0.78 -14.46
C VAL A 92 8.53 -2.17 -14.60
N PRO A 93 9.72 -2.28 -15.20
CA PRO A 93 10.40 -3.57 -15.31
C PRO A 93 10.95 -4.02 -13.95
N VAL A 94 11.21 -5.32 -13.85
CA VAL A 94 11.99 -5.91 -12.74
C VAL A 94 13.39 -6.17 -13.25
N LEU A 95 14.41 -5.63 -12.59
CA LEU A 95 15.80 -5.89 -12.99
C LEU A 95 16.12 -7.39 -12.86
N ILE A 96 16.94 -7.92 -13.77
CA ILE A 96 17.28 -9.35 -13.81
C ILE A 96 17.84 -9.84 -12.46
N ASP A 97 18.70 -9.03 -11.85
CA ASP A 97 19.29 -9.37 -10.56
C ASP A 97 18.26 -9.35 -9.44
N ALA A 98 17.29 -8.43 -9.49
CA ALA A 98 16.17 -8.40 -8.55
C ALA A 98 15.26 -9.63 -8.73
N ALA A 99 14.98 -10.04 -9.96
CA ALA A 99 14.19 -11.23 -10.24
C ALA A 99 14.87 -12.51 -9.71
N LYS A 100 16.18 -12.67 -9.97
CA LYS A 100 16.97 -13.78 -9.40
C LYS A 100 16.95 -13.76 -7.87
N HIS A 101 17.16 -12.58 -7.28
CA HIS A 101 17.17 -12.43 -5.83
C HIS A 101 15.82 -12.74 -5.20
N ALA A 102 14.72 -12.38 -5.87
CA ALA A 102 13.36 -12.68 -5.41
C ALA A 102 13.07 -14.18 -5.41
N VAL A 103 13.52 -14.91 -6.44
CA VAL A 103 13.40 -16.38 -6.49
C VAL A 103 14.16 -17.03 -5.34
N ILE A 104 15.40 -16.60 -5.09
CA ILE A 104 16.26 -17.15 -4.04
C ILE A 104 15.65 -16.94 -2.64
N ASN A 105 15.08 -15.75 -2.37
CA ASN A 105 14.52 -15.42 -1.06
C ASN A 105 13.01 -15.65 -0.96
N HIS A 106 12.40 -16.33 -1.93
CA HIS A 106 10.95 -16.58 -1.96
C HIS A 106 10.09 -15.31 -1.83
N VAL A 107 10.58 -14.18 -2.35
CA VAL A 107 9.84 -12.92 -2.39
C VAL A 107 8.94 -12.89 -3.61
N VAL A 108 7.65 -12.61 -3.38
CA VAL A 108 6.68 -12.48 -4.47
C VAL A 108 6.78 -11.09 -5.08
N VAL A 109 7.04 -11.04 -6.40
CA VAL A 109 6.98 -9.82 -7.20
C VAL A 109 5.82 -9.93 -8.18
N LYS A 110 4.92 -8.95 -8.17
CA LYS A 110 3.77 -8.89 -9.08
C LYS A 110 3.86 -7.66 -9.96
N GLN A 111 3.87 -7.88 -11.27
CA GLN A 111 3.86 -6.83 -12.28
C GLN A 111 2.43 -6.56 -12.73
N PHE A 112 2.08 -5.28 -12.83
CA PHE A 112 0.76 -4.82 -13.24
C PHE A 112 0.88 -3.69 -14.25
N ASN A 113 -0.01 -3.68 -15.24
CA ASN A 113 -0.14 -2.58 -16.20
C ASN A 113 -1.43 -1.77 -16.01
N VAL A 114 -2.39 -2.31 -15.26
CA VAL A 114 -3.72 -1.73 -15.03
C VAL A 114 -3.91 -1.42 -13.55
N TYR A 115 -4.30 -0.18 -13.25
CA TYR A 115 -4.44 0.32 -11.87
C TYR A 115 -5.44 -0.50 -11.04
N SER A 116 -6.60 -0.83 -11.61
CA SER A 116 -7.65 -1.62 -10.94
C SER A 116 -7.17 -3.00 -10.52
N ASP A 117 -6.25 -3.60 -11.28
CA ASP A 117 -5.74 -4.94 -11.00
C ASP A 117 -4.84 -4.94 -9.76
N VAL A 118 -4.06 -3.86 -9.56
CA VAL A 118 -3.28 -3.67 -8.33
C VAL A 118 -4.21 -3.56 -7.14
N LEU A 119 -5.23 -2.69 -7.22
CA LEU A 119 -6.19 -2.53 -6.13
C LEU A 119 -6.96 -3.81 -5.81
N SER A 120 -7.41 -4.54 -6.83
CA SER A 120 -8.11 -5.82 -6.63
C SER A 120 -7.22 -6.87 -5.95
N ASP A 121 -5.93 -6.92 -6.29
CA ASP A 121 -5.00 -7.83 -5.63
C ASP A 121 -4.76 -7.46 -4.16
N VAL A 122 -4.63 -6.17 -3.87
CA VAL A 122 -4.46 -5.63 -2.52
C VAL A 122 -5.73 -5.89 -1.70
N GLU A 123 -6.90 -5.64 -2.25
CA GLU A 123 -8.21 -5.89 -1.63
C GLU A 123 -8.33 -7.35 -1.17
N LYS A 124 -7.99 -8.32 -2.03
CA LYS A 124 -7.95 -9.75 -1.68
C LYS A 124 -6.96 -10.06 -0.55
N ARG A 125 -5.88 -9.28 -0.39
CA ARG A 125 -4.96 -9.42 0.75
C ARG A 125 -5.55 -8.84 2.01
N CYS A 126 -6.24 -7.70 1.94
CA CYS A 126 -6.98 -7.11 3.05
C CYS A 126 -8.02 -8.09 3.59
N GLU A 127 -8.85 -8.67 2.72
CA GLU A 127 -9.85 -9.69 3.08
C GLU A 127 -9.23 -10.87 3.81
N ARG A 128 -8.14 -11.42 3.27
CA ARG A 128 -7.41 -12.51 3.90
C ARG A 128 -6.86 -12.10 5.27
N ALA A 129 -6.26 -10.91 5.39
CA ALA A 129 -5.72 -10.43 6.66
C ALA A 129 -6.82 -10.29 7.73
N VAL A 130 -7.99 -9.76 7.37
CA VAL A 130 -9.14 -9.65 8.26
C VAL A 130 -9.65 -11.02 8.72
N ILE A 131 -9.76 -11.99 7.80
CA ILE A 131 -10.18 -13.36 8.13
C ILE A 131 -9.21 -14.00 9.13
N HIS A 132 -7.91 -13.88 8.91
CA HIS A 132 -6.90 -14.44 9.81
C HIS A 132 -6.96 -13.78 11.19
N ALA A 133 -7.09 -12.45 11.25
CA ALA A 133 -7.20 -11.74 12.52
C ALA A 133 -8.46 -12.12 13.33
N LYS A 134 -9.60 -12.36 12.66
CA LYS A 134 -10.81 -12.85 13.32
C LYS A 134 -10.62 -14.27 13.88
N ARG A 135 -9.97 -15.16 13.13
CA ARG A 135 -9.67 -16.53 13.59
C ARG A 135 -8.77 -16.52 14.82
N SER A 136 -7.71 -15.71 14.83
CA SER A 136 -6.81 -15.58 15.99
C SER A 136 -7.52 -15.08 17.25
N LYS A 137 -8.61 -14.31 17.12
CA LYS A 137 -9.41 -13.82 18.25
C LYS A 137 -10.45 -14.82 18.77
N ASN A 138 -10.88 -15.79 17.97
CA ASN A 138 -11.86 -16.82 18.35
C ASN A 138 -11.24 -18.06 19.01
N VAL A 139 -9.92 -18.13 19.10
CA VAL A 139 -9.17 -19.25 19.71
C VAL A 139 -8.69 -18.91 21.13
N LEU A 140 -8.98 -17.70 21.60
CA LEU A 140 -8.82 -17.23 22.99
C LEU A 140 -10.20 -17.09 23.63
#